data_AF-A0A2A3GAE0-F1
#
_entry.id   AF-A0A2A3GAE0-F1
#
_cell.length_a   1.000
_cell.length_b   1.000
_cell.length_c   1.000
_cell.angle_alpha   90.00
_cell.angle_beta   90.00
_cell.angle_gamma   90.00
#
_symmetry.space_group_name_H-M   'P 1'
#
loop_
_entity.id
_entity.type
_entity.pdbx_description
1 polymer ?
#
loop_
_entity_poly.entity_id
_entity_poly.type
_entity_poly.pdbx_seq_one_letter_code
_entity_poly.pdbx_strand_id
1 'polypeptide(L)'
;MRRPTGRWRIVEMDMWDRDAIDLVEPGFIEFADDGTGEFGFIAVRGWMDCRTTERDDHTVVEFSWDGDDEGDQVSGRGWAALLDDATLQGHLFIHLGDDSGFRAEPFVSADRQDRR
;
A
#
# COMPACT_ATOMS: atom_id res chain seq x y z
N MET A 1 -18.32 -10.77 -2.80
CA MET A 1 -17.34 -9.70 -2.51
C MET A 1 -16.14 -9.92 -3.41
N ARG A 2 -15.71 -8.90 -4.17
CA ARG A 2 -14.57 -9.02 -5.08
C ARG A 2 -13.36 -8.40 -4.38
N ARG A 3 -12.39 -9.23 -4.01
CA ARG A 3 -11.10 -8.76 -3.46
C ARG A 3 -10.38 -7.95 -4.55
N PRO A 4 -9.85 -6.74 -4.24
CA PRO A 4 -8.98 -6.05 -5.19
C PRO A 4 -7.71 -6.89 -5.38
N THR A 5 -7.32 -7.08 -6.63
CA THR A 5 -6.10 -7.78 -7.00
C THR A 5 -5.39 -6.93 -8.04
N GLY A 6 -4.09 -6.68 -7.84
CA GLY A 6 -3.29 -5.81 -8.69
C GLY A 6 -2.35 -4.93 -7.90
N ARG A 7 -1.67 -4.02 -8.60
CA ARG A 7 -0.70 -3.08 -8.04
C ARG A 7 -1.17 -1.65 -8.28
N TRP A 8 -1.09 -0.82 -7.25
CA TRP A 8 -1.38 0.61 -7.27
C TRP A 8 -0.15 1.40 -6.87
N ARG A 9 0.02 2.54 -7.53
CA ARG A 9 1.07 3.52 -7.33
C ARG A 9 0.65 4.46 -6.21
N ILE A 10 1.34 4.46 -5.09
CA ILE A 10 1.11 5.44 -4.02
C ILE A 10 1.52 6.80 -4.58
N VAL A 11 0.58 7.72 -4.73
CA VAL A 11 0.82 9.06 -5.31
C VAL A 11 0.98 10.15 -4.25
N GLU A 12 0.35 9.96 -3.10
CA GLU A 12 0.34 10.91 -2.00
C GLU A 12 0.38 10.16 -0.67
N MET A 13 1.08 10.74 0.30
CA MET A 13 1.08 10.35 1.71
C MET A 13 1.07 11.63 2.57
N ASP A 14 0.40 11.59 3.72
CA ASP A 14 0.30 12.75 4.61
C ASP A 14 1.65 13.14 5.24
N MET A 15 2.52 12.16 5.52
CA MET A 15 3.79 12.37 6.22
C MET A 15 5.00 12.64 5.31
N TRP A 16 4.94 12.22 4.05
CA TRP A 16 6.09 12.19 3.16
C TRP A 16 5.73 12.78 1.80
N ASP A 17 6.63 13.61 1.27
CA ASP A 17 6.49 14.15 -0.08
C ASP A 17 6.81 13.10 -1.15
N ARG A 18 6.58 13.46 -2.41
CA ARG A 18 6.73 12.56 -3.55
C ARG A 18 8.15 11.98 -3.68
N ASP A 19 9.17 12.80 -3.47
CA ASP A 19 10.56 12.39 -3.63
C ASP A 19 10.96 11.40 -2.52
N ALA A 20 10.43 11.59 -1.29
CA ALA A 20 10.60 10.63 -0.20
C ALA A 20 9.85 9.32 -0.46
N ILE A 21 8.58 9.38 -0.88
CA ILE A 21 7.78 8.17 -1.20
C ILE A 21 8.55 7.29 -2.21
N ASP A 22 9.26 7.92 -3.15
CA ASP A 22 9.91 7.27 -4.29
C ASP A 22 11.40 6.99 -4.10
N LEU A 23 11.90 7.09 -2.86
CA LEU A 23 13.34 7.06 -2.57
C LEU A 23 14.07 5.83 -3.13
N VAL A 24 13.52 4.62 -2.93
CA VAL A 24 14.13 3.36 -3.40
C VAL A 24 13.52 2.87 -4.71
N GLU A 25 12.19 2.90 -4.81
CA GLU A 25 11.44 2.62 -6.04
C GLU A 25 10.14 3.43 -6.01
N PRO A 26 9.42 3.54 -7.14
CA PRO A 26 8.07 4.11 -7.14
C PRO A 26 7.19 3.47 -6.06
N GLY A 27 6.86 4.24 -5.02
CA GLY A 27 6.05 3.77 -3.90
C GLY A 27 4.76 3.09 -4.35
N PHE A 28 4.44 1.91 -3.82
CA PHE A 28 3.38 1.05 -4.32
C PHE A 28 2.67 0.29 -3.20
N ILE A 29 1.47 -0.19 -3.51
CA ILE A 29 0.75 -1.21 -2.75
C ILE A 29 0.17 -2.25 -3.73
N GLU A 30 0.34 -3.53 -3.41
CA GLU A 30 -0.08 -4.67 -4.22
C GLU A 30 -0.92 -5.62 -3.38
N PHE A 31 -2.05 -6.07 -3.94
CA PHE A 31 -2.91 -7.09 -3.35
C PHE A 31 -2.91 -8.33 -4.24
N ALA A 32 -2.60 -9.48 -3.64
CA ALA A 32 -2.65 -10.79 -4.29
C ALA A 32 -4.04 -11.44 -4.16
N ASP A 33 -4.29 -12.48 -4.95
CA ASP A 33 -5.56 -13.22 -4.95
C ASP A 33 -5.67 -14.24 -3.80
N ASP A 34 -4.55 -14.59 -3.16
CA ASP A 34 -4.46 -15.53 -2.04
C ASP A 34 -4.69 -14.90 -0.65
N GLY A 35 -5.01 -13.61 -0.61
CA GLY A 35 -5.21 -12.87 0.63
C GLY A 35 -3.93 -12.31 1.24
N THR A 36 -2.82 -12.32 0.50
CA THR A 36 -1.60 -11.61 0.85
C THR A 36 -1.44 -10.32 0.05
N GLY A 37 -0.39 -9.57 0.32
CA GLY A 37 0.00 -8.42 -0.47
C GLY A 37 1.36 -7.88 -0.05
N GLU A 38 1.79 -6.79 -0.68
CA GLU A 38 3.04 -6.12 -0.37
C GLU A 38 2.91 -4.63 -0.62
N PHE A 39 3.68 -3.81 0.09
CA PHE A 39 3.88 -2.41 -0.26
C PHE A 39 5.37 -2.04 -0.15
N GLY A 40 5.72 -0.92 -0.76
CA GLY A 40 7.00 -0.28 -0.56
C GLY A 40 6.89 1.22 -0.73
N PHE A 41 7.57 1.99 0.11
CA PHE A 41 7.76 3.44 0.00
C PHE A 41 8.95 3.84 0.87
N ILE A 42 9.66 4.91 0.52
CA ILE A 42 10.93 5.28 1.17
C ILE A 42 11.88 4.05 1.14
N ALA A 43 12.40 3.62 2.30
CA ALA A 43 13.20 2.41 2.48
C ALA A 43 12.41 1.27 3.15
N VAL A 44 11.11 1.48 3.39
CA VAL A 44 10.22 0.51 4.01
C VAL A 44 9.68 -0.44 2.95
N ARG A 45 9.74 -1.75 3.24
CA ARG A 45 9.03 -2.78 2.48
C ARG A 45 8.27 -3.68 3.44
N GLY A 46 6.99 -3.92 3.18
CA GLY A 46 6.14 -4.72 4.06
C GLY A 46 5.29 -5.74 3.33
N TRP A 47 5.17 -6.93 3.91
CA TRP A 47 4.30 -8.03 3.47
C TRP A 47 3.03 -8.06 4.31
N MET A 48 1.88 -8.23 3.64
CA MET A 48 0.57 -8.03 4.24
C MET A 48 -0.22 -9.33 4.36
N ASP A 49 -0.87 -9.53 5.51
CA ASP A 49 -2.00 -10.47 5.68
C ASP A 49 -3.30 -9.67 5.56
N CYS A 50 -4.11 -9.95 4.52
CA CYS A 50 -5.21 -9.10 4.09
C CYS A 50 -6.60 -9.75 4.28
N ARG A 51 -7.50 -9.03 4.96
CA ARG A 51 -8.93 -9.36 5.06
C ARG A 51 -9.79 -8.35 4.31
N THR A 52 -10.60 -8.85 3.37
CA THR A 52 -11.55 -8.03 2.64
C THR A 52 -12.86 -7.93 3.40
N THR A 53 -13.37 -6.71 3.55
CA THR A 53 -14.64 -6.35 4.17
C THR A 53 -15.39 -5.34 3.30
N GLU A 54 -16.65 -5.07 3.63
CA GLU A 54 -17.45 -3.99 3.03
C GLU A 54 -17.71 -2.92 4.09
N ARG A 55 -17.48 -1.65 3.73
CA ARG A 55 -17.85 -0.48 4.54
C ARG A 55 -18.42 0.58 3.63
N ASP A 56 -19.61 1.09 3.96
CA ASP A 56 -20.29 2.17 3.22
C ASP A 56 -20.33 1.90 1.70
N ASP A 57 -20.71 0.68 1.32
CA ASP A 57 -20.76 0.17 -0.07
C ASP A 57 -19.40 0.11 -0.81
N HIS A 58 -18.29 0.40 -0.14
CA HIS A 58 -16.95 0.23 -0.68
C HIS A 58 -16.28 -1.07 -0.23
N THR A 59 -15.51 -1.67 -1.13
CA THR A 59 -14.62 -2.78 -0.80
C THR A 59 -13.41 -2.25 -0.04
N VAL A 60 -13.23 -2.70 1.19
CA VAL A 60 -12.10 -2.32 2.04
C VAL A 60 -11.23 -3.54 2.30
N VAL A 61 -9.92 -3.40 2.17
CA VAL A 61 -8.93 -4.38 2.62
C VAL A 61 -8.34 -3.87 3.92
N GLU A 62 -8.54 -4.61 5.02
CA GLU A 62 -7.81 -4.40 6.27
C GLU A 62 -6.62 -5.35 6.30
N PHE A 63 -5.47 -4.89 6.79
CA PHE A 63 -4.26 -5.71 6.82
C PHE A 63 -3.40 -5.47 8.06
N SER A 64 -2.73 -6.54 8.51
CA SER A 64 -1.51 -6.44 9.32
C SER A 64 -0.31 -6.70 8.43
N TRP A 65 0.86 -6.20 8.81
CA TRP A 65 2.07 -6.40 8.03
C TRP A 65 3.31 -6.50 8.91
N ASP A 66 4.32 -7.19 8.40
CA ASP A 66 5.70 -7.17 8.87
C ASP A 66 6.64 -6.88 7.70
N GLY A 67 7.83 -6.38 7.99
CA GLY A 67 8.69 -5.79 6.97
C GLY A 67 10.08 -5.42 7.44
N ASP A 68 10.77 -4.72 6.57
CA ASP A 68 12.12 -4.19 6.74
C ASP A 68 12.14 -2.69 6.47
N ASP A 69 12.88 -1.95 7.29
CA ASP A 69 13.22 -0.54 7.10
C ASP A 69 14.74 -0.39 7.31
N GLU A 70 15.49 -0.25 6.22
CA GLU A 70 16.96 -0.15 6.24
C GLU A 70 17.69 -1.30 6.99
N GLY A 71 17.13 -2.51 6.97
CA GLY A 71 17.69 -3.67 7.69
C GLY A 71 17.12 -3.88 9.10
N ASP A 72 16.26 -2.98 9.58
CA ASP A 72 15.55 -3.13 10.85
C ASP A 72 14.16 -3.72 10.65
N GLN A 73 13.82 -4.71 11.47
CA GLN A 73 12.51 -5.35 11.41
C GLN A 73 11.43 -4.41 11.93
N VAL A 74 10.44 -4.12 11.07
CA VAL A 74 9.29 -3.28 11.38
C VAL A 74 7.99 -4.06 11.16
N SER A 75 6.90 -3.55 11.74
CA SER A 75 5.57 -4.14 11.57
C SER A 75 4.49 -3.10 11.77
N GLY A 76 3.25 -3.45 11.44
CA GLY A 76 2.15 -2.52 11.59
C GLY A 76 0.81 -3.05 11.11
N ARG A 77 -0.08 -2.11 10.80
CA ARG A 77 -1.41 -2.40 10.26
C ARG A 77 -1.85 -1.30 9.29
N GLY A 78 -2.94 -1.53 8.59
CA GLY A 78 -3.54 -0.52 7.75
C GLY A 78 -4.85 -0.96 7.12
N TRP A 79 -5.38 -0.09 6.29
CA TRP A 79 -6.53 -0.39 5.45
C TRP A 79 -6.46 0.36 4.13
N ALA A 80 -7.13 -0.17 3.10
CA ALA A 80 -7.29 0.47 1.80
C ALA A 80 -8.72 0.24 1.28
N ALA A 81 -9.42 1.31 0.93
CA ALA A 81 -10.71 1.29 0.27
C ALA A 81 -10.53 1.46 -1.24
N LEU A 82 -11.16 0.58 -2.02
CA LEU A 82 -11.27 0.74 -3.47
C LEU A 82 -12.43 1.66 -3.79
N LEU A 83 -12.13 2.78 -4.46
CA LEU A 83 -13.09 3.78 -4.89
C LEU A 83 -13.63 3.49 -6.30
N ASP A 84 -14.70 4.20 -6.68
CA ASP A 84 -15.40 4.02 -7.96
C ASP A 84 -14.52 4.33 -9.20
N ASP A 85 -13.51 5.19 -9.03
CA ASP A 85 -12.55 5.56 -10.07
C ASP A 85 -11.36 4.59 -10.17
N ALA A 86 -11.44 3.44 -9.50
CA ALA A 86 -10.40 2.42 -9.36
C ALA A 86 -9.14 2.85 -8.58
N THR A 87 -9.16 4.03 -7.95
CA THR A 87 -8.10 4.45 -7.03
C THR A 87 -8.30 3.84 -5.63
N LEU A 88 -7.23 3.85 -4.86
CA LEU A 88 -7.24 3.47 -3.46
C LEU A 88 -7.08 4.72 -2.58
N GLN A 89 -7.84 4.73 -1.49
CA GLN A 89 -7.56 5.59 -0.35
C GLN A 89 -7.39 4.71 0.89
N GLY A 90 -6.41 5.01 1.72
CA GLY A 90 -6.11 4.19 2.87
C GLY A 90 -5.33 4.89 3.95
N HIS A 91 -4.97 4.13 4.97
CA HIS A 91 -4.12 4.58 6.07
C HIS A 91 -3.18 3.45 6.48
N LEU A 92 -1.91 3.76 6.64
CA LEU A 92 -0.86 2.83 7.08
C LEU A 92 -0.32 3.29 8.44
N PHE A 93 -0.17 2.35 9.37
CA PHE A 93 0.34 2.57 10.71
C PHE A 93 1.59 1.71 10.92
N ILE A 94 2.69 2.33 11.33
CA ILE A 94 3.89 1.65 11.81
C ILE A 94 3.73 1.41 13.32
N HIS A 95 3.94 0.18 13.78
CA HIS A 95 3.80 -0.17 15.18
C HIS A 95 4.78 0.64 16.04
N LEU A 96 4.25 1.47 16.95
CA LEU A 96 5.02 2.41 17.79
C LEU A 96 5.84 3.44 16.99
N GLY A 97 5.47 3.68 15.73
CA GLY A 97 6.06 4.69 14.87
C GLY A 97 5.01 5.65 14.33
N ASP A 98 5.32 6.23 13.19
CA ASP A 98 4.43 7.14 12.47
C ASP A 98 3.26 6.40 11.80
N ASP A 99 2.28 7.18 11.39
CA ASP A 99 1.17 6.73 10.55
C ASP A 99 0.90 7.77 9.46
N SER A 100 0.34 7.31 8.36
CA SER A 100 0.05 8.18 7.22
C SER A 100 -1.18 7.71 6.46
N GLY A 101 -2.07 8.64 6.17
CA GLY A 101 -3.02 8.47 5.07
C GLY A 101 -2.27 8.36 3.75
N PHE A 102 -2.86 7.66 2.79
CA PHE A 102 -2.32 7.56 1.44
C PHE A 102 -3.41 7.53 0.37
N ARG A 103 -3.05 7.98 -0.83
CA ARG A 103 -3.81 7.79 -2.06
C ARG A 103 -2.96 7.01 -3.05
N ALA A 104 -3.56 6.05 -3.74
CA ALA A 104 -2.87 5.28 -4.77
C ALA A 104 -3.70 5.10 -6.05
N GLU A 105 -3.04 5.12 -7.19
CA GLU A 105 -3.68 5.04 -8.52
C GLU A 105 -3.28 3.74 -9.21
N PRO A 106 -4.12 3.14 -10.08
CA PRO A 106 -3.75 1.92 -10.79
C PRO A 106 -2.43 2.08 -11.54
N PHE A 107 -1.52 1.10 -11.43
CA PHE A 107 -0.29 1.11 -12.24
C PHE A 107 -0.66 1.07 -13.73
N VAL A 108 -0.35 2.14 -14.46
CA VAL A 108 -0.40 2.14 -15.92
C VAL A 108 0.92 1.59 -16.46
N SER A 109 0.88 0.96 -17.63
CA SER A 109 1.99 0.18 -18.19
C SER A 109 3.33 0.94 -18.34
N ALA A 110 3.32 2.27 -18.25
CA ALA A 110 4.50 3.12 -18.28
C ALA A 110 5.40 2.98 -17.03
N ASP A 111 4.83 2.65 -15.86
CA ASP A 111 5.54 2.60 -14.58
C ASP A 111 6.24 1.25 -14.32
N ARG A 112 6.14 0.31 -15.27
CA ARG A 112 6.68 -1.06 -15.15
C ARG A 112 8.16 -1.17 -15.53
N GLN A 113 8.81 -0.07 -15.94
CA GLN A 113 10.10 -0.11 -16.64
C GLN A 113 11.37 -0.12 -15.77
N ASP A 114 11.30 0.01 -14.45
CA ASP A 114 12.52 0.06 -13.61
C ASP A 114 12.89 -1.25 -12.90
N ARG A 115 12.41 -2.41 -13.37
CA ARG A 115 13.02 -3.69 -12.99
C ARG A 115 14.14 -4.04 -13.98
N ARG A 116 15.36 -3.58 -13.70
CA ARG A 116 16.57 -4.09 -14.36
C ARG A 116 17.67 -4.43 -13.37
#